data_AF-A0A7S1AB04-F1
#
_entry.id   AF-A0A7S1AB04-F1
#
_cell.length_a   1.000
_cell.length_b   1.000
_cell.length_c   1.000
_cell.angle_alpha   90.00
_cell.angle_beta   90.00
_cell.angle_gamma   90.00
#
_symmetry.space_group_name_H-M   'P 1'
#
loop_
_entity.id
_entity.type
_entity.pdbx_description
1 polymer ?
#
loop_
_entity_poly.entity_id
_entity_poly.type
_entity_poly.pdbx_seq_one_letter_code
_entity_poly.pdbx_strand_id
1 'polypeptide(L)'
;CRALSVETSPKALGEEVLGHVLPMARDCCGHLVLESAIEHGTVEQQHRITVELLVAVMRLSTHLVGHLVLRKALLCCSEPDQQAIVSALWSSQDAFSTLAMNPHGRQVIMTLMSVPAGVSRQAVSQLDCTSMAGSMPQGAKEVWLALREHCMDN
;
A
#
# COMPACT_ATOMS: atom_id res chain seq x y z
N CYS A 1 25.10 7.76 9.06
CA CYS A 1 24.16 6.83 9.72
C CYS A 1 24.98 5.81 10.50
N ARG A 2 25.14 6.01 11.80
CA ARG A 2 25.86 5.08 12.68
C ARG A 2 24.94 3.92 13.05
N ALA A 3 25.53 2.74 13.01
CA ALA A 3 25.20 1.52 13.73
C ALA A 3 23.97 1.59 14.66
N LEU A 4 22.92 0.88 14.26
CA LEU A 4 22.07 0.16 15.20
C LEU A 4 22.05 -1.29 14.73
N SER A 5 23.05 -2.05 15.21
CA SER A 5 22.93 -3.48 15.42
C SER A 5 21.88 -3.67 16.52
N VAL A 6 20.62 -3.55 16.14
CA VAL A 6 19.51 -3.96 16.99
C VAL A 6 19.03 -5.27 16.37
N GLU A 7 19.59 -6.35 16.88
CA GLU A 7 19.01 -7.69 16.74
C GLU A 7 17.74 -7.76 17.60
N THR A 8 16.74 -6.95 17.27
CA THR A 8 15.41 -7.09 17.85
C THR A 8 14.72 -8.22 17.11
N SER A 9 14.50 -9.33 17.84
CA SER A 9 13.66 -10.42 17.39
C SER A 9 12.31 -9.88 16.88
N PRO A 10 11.82 -10.30 15.69
CA PRO A 10 10.59 -9.78 15.09
C PRO A 10 9.35 -9.92 15.98
N LYS A 11 9.36 -10.83 16.97
CA LYS A 11 8.27 -11.03 17.93
C LYS A 11 8.17 -9.92 18.99
N ALA A 12 9.28 -9.31 19.40
CA ALA A 12 9.29 -8.25 20.42
C ALA A 12 8.94 -6.87 19.84
N LEU A 13 9.16 -6.67 18.54
CA LEU A 13 8.90 -5.40 17.86
C LEU A 13 7.40 -5.10 17.70
N GLY A 14 6.58 -6.13 17.57
CA GLY A 14 5.19 -5.95 17.20
C GLY A 14 4.35 -5.17 18.21
N GLU A 15 4.66 -5.18 19.52
CA GLU A 15 3.90 -4.36 20.49
C GLU A 15 4.46 -2.95 20.67
N GLU A 16 5.79 -2.77 20.63
CA GLU A 16 6.44 -1.45 20.79
C GLU A 16 6.19 -0.52 19.59
N VAL A 17 5.94 -1.09 18.40
CA VAL A 17 5.66 -0.35 17.17
C VAL A 17 4.23 0.20 17.12
N LEU A 18 3.29 -0.41 17.85
CA LEU A 18 1.88 -0.04 17.82
C LEU A 18 1.65 1.28 18.55
N GLY A 19 0.86 2.17 17.94
CA GLY A 19 0.70 3.56 18.36
C GLY A 19 1.75 4.53 17.79
N HIS A 20 2.80 4.02 17.14
CA HIS A 20 3.85 4.83 16.49
C HIS A 20 4.00 4.51 15.00
N VAL A 21 3.08 3.75 14.40
CA VAL A 21 3.18 3.28 13.01
C VAL A 21 3.29 4.45 12.03
N LEU A 22 2.48 5.50 12.18
CA LEU A 22 2.48 6.63 11.24
C LEU A 22 3.77 7.46 11.26
N PRO A 23 4.32 7.86 12.42
CA PRO A 23 5.65 8.45 12.49
C PRO A 23 6.73 7.54 11.91
N MET A 24 6.72 6.24 12.26
CA MET A 24 7.74 5.29 11.82
C MET A 24 7.70 5.07 10.30
N ALA A 25 6.52 5.01 9.69
CA ALA A 25 6.37 4.84 8.25
C ALA A 25 6.95 6.01 7.43
N ARG A 26 7.20 7.15 8.06
CA ARG A 26 7.83 8.32 7.44
C ARG A 26 9.30 8.48 7.80
N ASP A 27 9.80 7.67 8.73
CA ASP A 27 11.17 7.73 9.19
C ASP A 27 12.12 6.93 8.28
N CYS A 28 13.33 7.46 8.07
CA CYS A 28 14.33 6.86 7.19
C CYS A 28 14.89 5.53 7.71
N CYS A 29 14.65 5.18 8.98
CA CYS A 29 14.99 3.89 9.57
C CYS A 29 13.74 3.16 10.06
N GLY A 30 12.73 3.87 10.55
CA GLY A 30 11.49 3.30 11.08
C GLY A 30 10.70 2.48 10.06
N HIS A 31 10.73 2.85 8.77
CA HIS A 31 10.06 2.07 7.73
C HIS A 31 10.65 0.65 7.59
N LEU A 32 11.95 0.46 7.84
CA LEU A 32 12.59 -0.87 7.79
C LEU A 32 12.08 -1.78 8.92
N VAL A 33 11.87 -1.21 10.11
CA VAL A 33 11.30 -1.94 11.25
C VAL A 33 9.86 -2.34 10.94
N LEU A 34 9.06 -1.42 10.36
CA LEU A 34 7.69 -1.72 9.94
C LEU A 34 7.63 -2.77 8.83
N GLU A 35 8.50 -2.70 7.84
CA GLU A 35 8.57 -3.72 6.78
C GLU A 35 8.90 -5.09 7.35
N SER A 36 9.87 -5.18 8.27
CA SER A 36 10.20 -6.43 8.95
C SER A 36 9.06 -6.94 9.83
N ALA A 37 8.34 -6.05 10.51
CA ALA A 37 7.18 -6.40 11.33
C ALA A 37 6.00 -6.89 10.48
N ILE A 38 5.80 -6.31 9.30
CA ILE A 38 4.79 -6.78 8.35
C ILE A 38 5.21 -8.14 7.76
N GLU A 39 6.48 -8.33 7.42
CA GLU A 39 6.97 -9.55 6.76
C GLU A 39 7.01 -10.76 7.71
N HIS A 40 7.38 -10.56 8.98
CA HIS A 40 7.61 -11.64 9.94
C HIS A 40 6.65 -11.63 11.14
N GLY A 41 5.76 -10.65 11.23
CA GLY A 41 4.79 -10.52 12.32
C GLY A 41 3.66 -11.54 12.23
N THR A 42 2.92 -11.66 13.33
CA THR A 42 1.69 -12.45 13.33
C THR A 42 0.60 -11.75 12.52
N VAL A 43 -0.42 -12.49 12.07
CA VAL A 43 -1.58 -11.91 11.37
C VAL A 43 -2.24 -10.79 12.18
N GLU A 44 -2.32 -10.94 13.50
CA GLU A 44 -2.86 -9.90 14.40
C GLU A 44 -1.98 -8.64 14.40
N GLN A 45 -0.66 -8.79 14.44
CA GLN A 45 0.26 -7.65 14.39
C GLN A 45 0.19 -6.94 13.03
N GLN A 46 0.18 -7.70 11.94
CA GLN A 46 0.01 -7.18 10.58
C GLN A 46 -1.31 -6.42 10.43
N HIS A 47 -2.40 -6.96 10.98
CA HIS A 47 -3.73 -6.33 10.97
C HIS A 47 -3.70 -5.00 11.73
N ARG A 48 -3.17 -4.98 12.96
CA ARG A 48 -3.08 -3.75 13.77
C ARG A 48 -2.22 -2.68 13.10
N ILE A 49 -1.09 -3.06 12.52
CA ILE A 49 -0.25 -2.13 11.72
C ILE A 49 -1.04 -1.59 10.53
N THR A 50 -1.75 -2.46 9.80
CA THR A 50 -2.56 -2.05 8.65
C THR A 50 -3.64 -1.04 9.04
N VAL A 51 -4.36 -1.28 10.13
CA VAL A 51 -5.38 -0.37 10.65
C VAL A 51 -4.80 1.03 10.91
N GLU A 52 -3.60 1.14 11.48
CA GLU A 52 -2.95 2.44 11.68
C GLU A 52 -2.49 3.08 10.36
N LEU A 53 -1.98 2.30 9.40
CA LEU A 53 -1.57 2.80 8.08
C LEU A 53 -2.76 3.39 7.30
N LEU A 54 -3.95 2.79 7.41
CA LEU A 54 -5.17 3.23 6.72
C LEU A 54 -5.53 4.68 7.03
N VAL A 55 -5.24 5.17 8.25
CA VAL A 55 -5.50 6.56 8.66
C VAL A 55 -4.80 7.59 7.76
N ALA A 56 -3.67 7.22 7.14
CA ALA A 56 -2.89 8.12 6.29
C ALA A 56 -2.50 7.50 4.94
N VAL A 57 -3.27 6.54 4.44
CA VAL A 57 -2.89 5.69 3.30
C VAL A 57 -2.48 6.51 2.06
N MET A 58 -3.25 7.55 1.71
CA MET A 58 -2.96 8.41 0.56
C MET A 58 -1.65 9.19 0.70
N ARG A 59 -1.41 9.72 1.91
CA ARG A 59 -0.18 10.46 2.22
C ARG A 59 1.03 9.54 2.23
N LEU A 60 0.88 8.31 2.71
CA LEU A 60 1.95 7.32 2.73
C LEU A 60 2.29 6.82 1.34
N SER A 61 1.30 6.57 0.47
CA SER A 61 1.53 6.09 -0.89
C SER A 61 2.32 7.05 -1.77
N THR A 62 2.23 8.35 -1.50
CA THR A 62 2.96 9.39 -2.24
C THR A 62 4.27 9.81 -1.54
N HIS A 63 4.57 9.21 -0.39
CA HIS A 63 5.76 9.52 0.41
C HIS A 63 6.98 8.74 -0.08
N LEU A 64 8.16 9.37 -0.01
CA LEU A 64 9.43 8.81 -0.45
C LEU A 64 9.73 7.43 0.17
N VAL A 65 9.47 7.24 1.46
CA VAL A 65 9.67 5.95 2.15
C VAL A 65 8.36 5.27 2.58
N GLY A 66 7.27 6.04 2.71
CA GLY A 66 6.01 5.50 3.24
C GLY A 66 5.33 4.53 2.28
N HIS A 67 5.56 4.72 0.98
CA HIS A 67 5.02 3.84 -0.04
C HIS A 67 5.61 2.43 0.04
N LEU A 68 6.84 2.27 0.57
CA LEU A 68 7.49 0.97 0.72
C LEU A 68 6.78 0.12 1.76
N VAL A 69 6.40 0.71 2.89
CA VAL A 69 5.60 0.04 3.94
C VAL A 69 4.25 -0.40 3.40
N LEU A 70 3.55 0.46 2.63
CA LEU A 70 2.26 0.10 2.03
C LEU A 70 2.39 -1.02 1.00
N ARG A 71 3.44 -1.01 0.18
CA ARG A 71 3.71 -2.11 -0.76
C ARG A 71 3.96 -3.41 -0.02
N LYS A 72 4.71 -3.37 1.08
CA LYS A 72 4.95 -4.55 1.92
C LYS A 72 3.64 -5.06 2.54
N ALA A 73 2.79 -4.16 3.04
CA ALA A 73 1.46 -4.53 3.55
C ALA A 73 0.58 -5.19 2.48
N LEU A 74 0.56 -4.63 1.25
CA LEU A 74 -0.18 -5.21 0.12
C LEU A 74 0.32 -6.61 -0.28
N LEU A 75 1.59 -6.94 -0.03
CA LEU A 75 2.17 -8.24 -0.41
C LEU A 75 2.11 -9.29 0.71
N CYS A 76 2.12 -8.89 1.97
CA CYS A 76 2.31 -9.80 3.11
C CYS A 76 1.09 -9.92 4.03
N CYS A 77 0.22 -8.91 4.10
CA CYS A 77 -0.94 -8.94 4.98
C CYS A 77 -2.04 -9.87 4.45
N SER A 78 -3.04 -10.15 5.28
CA SER A 78 -4.19 -10.98 4.92
C SER A 78 -4.99 -10.38 3.75
N GLU A 79 -5.69 -11.20 2.96
CA GLU A 79 -6.55 -10.67 1.89
C GLU A 79 -7.56 -9.61 2.37
N PRO A 80 -8.24 -9.74 3.53
CA PRO A 80 -9.09 -8.68 4.06
C PRO A 80 -8.36 -7.34 4.28
N ASP A 81 -7.12 -7.39 4.79
CA ASP A 81 -6.31 -6.19 5.01
C ASP A 81 -5.88 -5.56 3.68
N GLN A 82 -5.46 -6.39 2.72
CA GLN A 82 -5.12 -5.92 1.37
C GLN A 82 -6.31 -5.24 0.70
N GLN A 83 -7.51 -5.83 0.80
CA GLN A 83 -8.75 -5.24 0.30
C GLN A 83 -9.08 -3.91 0.99
N ALA A 84 -8.86 -3.80 2.29
CA ALA A 84 -9.06 -2.56 3.02
C ALA A 84 -8.11 -1.44 2.53
N ILE A 85 -6.82 -1.77 2.30
CA ILE A 85 -5.83 -0.83 1.74
C ILE A 85 -6.25 -0.36 0.35
N VAL A 86 -6.62 -1.30 -0.53
CA VAL A 86 -7.11 -0.99 -1.88
C VAL A 86 -8.34 -0.11 -1.83
N SER A 87 -9.34 -0.47 -1.03
CA SER A 87 -10.58 0.30 -0.89
C SER A 87 -10.30 1.75 -0.47
N ALA A 88 -9.37 1.95 0.46
CA ALA A 88 -9.01 3.29 0.94
C ALA A 88 -8.25 4.11 -0.12
N LEU A 89 -7.36 3.47 -0.88
CA LEU A 89 -6.60 4.13 -1.95
C LEU A 89 -7.48 4.45 -3.18
N TRP A 90 -8.54 3.68 -3.41
CA TRP A 90 -9.50 3.80 -4.52
C TRP A 90 -10.74 4.59 -4.10
N SER A 91 -10.66 5.38 -3.02
CA SER A 91 -11.78 6.17 -2.49
C SER A 91 -12.36 7.21 -3.46
N SER A 92 -11.60 7.63 -4.48
CA SER A 92 -12.07 8.51 -5.55
C SER A 92 -11.20 8.42 -6.81
N GLN A 93 -11.72 8.87 -7.95
CA GLN A 93 -10.97 8.98 -9.20
C GLN A 93 -9.77 9.93 -9.08
N ASP A 94 -9.93 11.03 -8.34
CA ASP A 94 -8.85 11.99 -8.10
C ASP A 94 -7.73 11.38 -7.25
N ALA A 95 -8.08 10.53 -6.28
CA ALA A 95 -7.12 9.76 -5.50
C ALA A 95 -6.29 8.84 -6.40
N PHE A 96 -6.95 8.05 -7.26
CA PHE A 96 -6.25 7.20 -8.23
C PHE A 96 -5.34 8.02 -9.16
N SER A 97 -5.87 9.11 -9.73
CA SER A 97 -5.10 9.97 -10.65
C SER A 97 -3.88 10.58 -9.96
N THR A 98 -4.03 11.03 -8.72
CA THR A 98 -2.92 11.56 -7.90
C THR A 98 -1.85 10.50 -7.67
N LEU A 99 -2.25 9.28 -7.33
CA LEU A 99 -1.32 8.16 -7.12
C LEU A 99 -0.61 7.77 -8.42
N ALA A 100 -1.35 7.60 -9.51
CA ALA A 100 -0.80 7.19 -10.79
C ALA A 100 0.19 8.23 -11.34
N MET A 101 -0.09 9.52 -11.15
CA MET A 101 0.79 10.60 -11.58
C MET A 101 2.01 10.81 -10.67
N ASN A 102 2.03 10.23 -9.48
CA ASN A 102 3.16 10.28 -8.57
C ASN A 102 4.08 9.05 -8.78
N PRO A 103 5.42 9.20 -8.86
CA PRO A 103 6.34 8.07 -9.03
C PRO A 103 6.22 6.98 -7.96
N HIS A 104 6.03 7.37 -6.69
CA HIS A 104 5.87 6.44 -5.56
C HIS A 104 4.46 5.84 -5.52
N GLY A 105 3.44 6.67 -5.72
CA GLY A 105 2.04 6.21 -5.78
C GLY A 105 1.81 5.20 -6.90
N ARG A 106 2.44 5.41 -8.06
CA ARG A 106 2.43 4.47 -9.19
C ARG A 106 2.98 3.11 -8.79
N GLN A 107 4.07 3.06 -8.03
CA GLN A 107 4.64 1.79 -7.56
C GLN A 107 3.69 1.05 -6.61
N VAL A 108 2.91 1.78 -5.80
CA VAL A 108 1.84 1.17 -4.99
C VAL A 108 0.77 0.54 -5.88
N ILE A 109 0.31 1.26 -6.91
CA ILE A 109 -0.68 0.74 -7.87
C ILE A 109 -0.15 -0.50 -8.59
N MET A 110 1.09 -0.45 -9.10
CA MET A 110 1.68 -1.57 -9.82
C MET A 110 1.90 -2.81 -8.93
N THR A 111 2.02 -2.62 -7.61
CA THR A 111 2.12 -3.74 -6.66
C THR A 111 0.83 -4.56 -6.63
N LEU A 112 -0.32 -4.00 -7.02
CA LEU A 112 -1.57 -4.74 -7.19
C LEU A 112 -1.53 -5.78 -8.31
N MET A 113 -0.53 -5.75 -9.19
CA MET A 113 -0.30 -6.81 -10.18
C MET A 113 0.38 -8.03 -9.57
N SER A 114 0.82 -7.95 -8.32
CA SER A 114 1.49 -9.04 -7.59
C SER A 114 0.67 -9.56 -6.41
N VAL A 115 -0.50 -8.98 -6.14
CA VAL A 115 -1.43 -9.44 -5.10
C VAL A 115 -2.40 -10.48 -5.67
N PRO A 116 -3.12 -11.25 -4.83
CA PRO A 116 -4.10 -12.22 -5.30
C PRO A 116 -5.16 -11.61 -6.23
N ALA A 117 -5.57 -12.37 -7.26
CA ALA A 117 -6.50 -11.90 -8.30
C ALA A 117 -7.86 -11.42 -7.75
N GLY A 118 -8.29 -11.89 -6.57
CA GLY A 118 -9.49 -11.38 -5.91
C GLY A 118 -9.37 -9.91 -5.53
N VAL A 119 -8.21 -9.52 -4.97
CA VAL A 119 -7.93 -8.15 -4.52
C VAL A 119 -7.75 -7.20 -5.70
N SER A 120 -7.01 -7.62 -6.73
CA SER A 120 -6.80 -6.78 -7.92
C SER A 120 -8.09 -6.58 -8.72
N ARG A 121 -8.92 -7.62 -8.89
CA ARG A 121 -10.23 -7.50 -9.55
C ARG A 121 -11.20 -6.61 -8.77
N GLN A 122 -11.20 -6.69 -7.43
CA GLN A 122 -11.96 -5.76 -6.60
C GLN A 122 -11.50 -4.31 -6.81
N ALA A 123 -10.18 -4.07 -6.89
CA ALA A 123 -9.66 -2.73 -7.17
C ALA A 123 -10.21 -2.18 -8.50
N VAL A 124 -10.19 -3.01 -9.55
CA VAL A 124 -10.67 -2.58 -10.88
C VAL A 124 -12.19 -2.36 -10.88
N SER A 125 -12.98 -3.20 -10.20
CA SER A 125 -14.45 -3.03 -10.15
C SER A 125 -14.88 -1.82 -9.32
N GLN A 126 -14.11 -1.42 -8.31
CA GLN A 126 -14.37 -0.19 -7.53
C GLN A 126 -14.15 1.08 -8.36
N LEU A 127 -13.19 1.05 -9.31
CA LEU A 127 -12.95 2.14 -10.24
C LEU A 127 -13.67 1.88 -11.57
N ASP A 128 -15.00 1.91 -11.55
CA ASP A 128 -15.81 1.86 -12.76
C ASP A 128 -15.74 3.20 -13.52
N CYS A 129 -14.58 3.44 -14.15
CA CYS A 129 -14.24 4.67 -14.87
C CYS A 129 -14.91 4.78 -16.25
N THR A 130 -15.78 3.83 -16.64
CA THR A 130 -16.45 3.81 -17.95
C THR A 130 -17.26 5.09 -18.23
N SER A 131 -17.71 5.78 -17.18
CA SER A 131 -18.44 7.05 -17.30
C SER A 131 -17.57 8.32 -17.41
N MET A 132 -16.24 8.27 -17.22
CA MET A 132 -15.42 9.49 -17.03
C MET A 132 -14.03 9.45 -17.67
N ALA A 133 -13.85 8.70 -18.77
CA ALA A 133 -12.59 8.64 -19.55
C ALA A 133 -12.08 10.02 -20.05
N GLY A 134 -12.91 11.07 -20.03
CA GLY A 134 -12.54 12.43 -20.43
C GLY A 134 -11.70 13.21 -19.40
N SER A 135 -11.81 12.92 -18.10
CA SER A 135 -11.24 13.77 -17.03
C SER A 135 -9.84 13.34 -16.54
N MET A 136 -9.38 12.14 -16.90
CA MET A 136 -8.15 11.58 -16.36
C MET A 136 -6.90 12.04 -17.14
N PRO A 137 -5.80 12.41 -16.47
CA PRO A 137 -4.51 12.66 -17.12
C PRO A 137 -4.02 11.46 -17.93
N GLN A 138 -3.34 11.70 -19.05
CA GLN A 138 -2.85 10.63 -19.93
C GLN A 138 -1.98 9.60 -19.19
N GLY A 139 -1.05 10.06 -18.35
CA GLY A 139 -0.18 9.17 -17.58
C GLY A 139 -0.91 8.34 -16.52
N ALA A 140 -2.11 8.74 -16.09
CA ALA A 140 -2.95 7.95 -15.20
C ALA A 140 -3.81 6.93 -15.98
N LYS A 141 -4.26 7.29 -17.19
CA LYS A 141 -4.96 6.37 -18.11
C LYS A 141 -4.11 5.16 -18.46
N GLU A 142 -2.83 5.36 -18.75
CA GLU A 142 -1.88 4.28 -19.06
C GLU A 142 -1.75 3.29 -17.90
N VAL A 143 -1.65 3.79 -16.66
CA VAL A 143 -1.58 2.95 -15.46
C VAL A 143 -2.88 2.17 -15.26
N TRP A 144 -4.03 2.82 -15.46
CA TRP A 144 -5.33 2.18 -15.34
C TRP A 144 -5.52 1.07 -16.37
N LEU A 145 -5.13 1.31 -17.63
CA LEU A 145 -5.17 0.30 -18.68
C LEU A 145 -4.30 -0.90 -18.35
N ALA A 146 -3.05 -0.68 -17.92
CA ALA A 146 -2.15 -1.76 -17.54
C ALA A 146 -2.70 -2.59 -16.37
N LEU A 147 -3.28 -1.95 -15.35
CA LEU A 147 -3.92 -2.64 -14.23
C LEU A 147 -5.14 -3.45 -14.69
N ARG A 148 -5.96 -2.89 -15.57
CA ARG A 148 -7.16 -3.54 -16.10
C ARG A 148 -6.82 -4.75 -16.95
N GLU A 149 -5.86 -4.65 -17.86
CA GLU A 149 -5.39 -5.75 -18.72
C GLU A 149 -4.90 -6.91 -17.86
N HIS A 150 -4.04 -6.63 -16.88
CA HIS A 150 -3.57 -7.65 -15.95
C HIS A 150 -4.70 -8.37 -15.20
N CYS A 151 -5.78 -7.67 -14.86
CA CYS A 151 -6.93 -8.27 -14.18
C CYS A 151 -7.88 -9.05 -15.11
N MET A 152 -7.78 -8.86 -16.43
CA MET A 152 -8.57 -9.61 -17.42
C MET A 152 -7.85 -10.90 -17.86
N ASP A 153 -6.52 -10.91 -17.83
CA ASP A 153 -5.69 -12.05 -18.26
C ASP A 153 -5.51 -13.14 -17.17
N ASN A 154 -5.96 -12.90 -15.93
CA ASN A 154 -5.74 -13.74 -14.74
C ASN A 154 -7.05 -14.01 -13.96
#